data_AF-A0A925QI56-F1
#
_entry.id   AF-A0A925QI56-F1
#
_cell.length_a   1.000
_cell.length_b   1.000
_cell.length_c   1.000
_cell.angle_alpha   90.00
_cell.angle_beta   90.00
_cell.angle_gamma   90.00
#
_symmetry.space_group_name_H-M   'P 1'
#
loop_
_entity.id
_entity.type
_entity.pdbx_description
1 polymer ?
#
loop_
_entity_poly.entity_id
_entity_poly.type
_entity_poly.pdbx_seq_one_letter_code
_entity_poly.pdbx_strand_id
1 'polypeptide(L)'
;MKRRSLFAVAALLFMVAATTMSFNFAGWRSLGTKTVNYKIDHDVLDVQLRDGRFKQLRFVVKGGSLNMHRCVVHFENGGQQEVELRHNFDKRSFSRIVDLKGNSRIIERISFWYDTQNSSNNRAKLSVLGK
;
A
#
# COMPACT_ATOMS: atom_id res chain seq x y z
N MET A 1 13.72 -59.67 29.36
CA MET A 1 12.28 -59.34 29.56
C MET A 1 11.99 -57.99 28.91
N LYS A 2 11.03 -57.96 27.96
CA LYS A 2 9.95 -56.97 27.70
C LYS A 2 10.26 -55.46 27.92
N ARG A 3 9.91 -54.47 27.09
CA ARG A 3 9.10 -54.35 25.85
C ARG A 3 9.11 -52.84 25.44
N ARG A 4 9.32 -52.57 24.14
CA ARG A 4 8.52 -51.69 23.22
C ARG A 4 8.48 -50.15 23.39
N SER A 5 9.21 -49.50 22.45
CA SER A 5 8.79 -48.48 21.46
C SER A 5 8.08 -47.18 21.88
N LEU A 6 8.62 -46.05 21.42
CA LEU A 6 7.89 -44.89 20.85
C LEU A 6 8.94 -43.95 20.22
N PHE A 7 9.41 -44.23 18.99
CA PHE A 7 8.98 -43.57 17.76
C PHE A 7 8.76 -42.05 17.86
N ALA A 8 9.65 -41.33 17.16
CA ALA A 8 9.35 -40.17 16.35
C ALA A 8 8.74 -38.94 17.05
N VAL A 9 9.57 -38.15 17.74
CA VAL A 9 9.22 -36.74 18.07
C VAL A 9 10.25 -35.75 17.51
N ALA A 10 11.27 -36.21 16.77
CA ALA A 10 12.34 -35.36 16.25
C ALA A 10 12.07 -34.72 14.87
N ALA A 11 10.82 -34.75 14.37
CA ALA A 11 10.52 -34.34 12.99
C ALA A 11 9.41 -33.26 12.86
N LEU A 12 9.13 -32.47 13.90
CA LEU A 12 7.91 -31.65 13.92
C LEU A 12 8.05 -30.15 14.25
N LEU A 13 9.24 -29.55 14.12
CA LEU A 13 9.43 -28.15 14.52
C LEU A 13 10.20 -27.24 13.53
N PHE A 14 10.30 -27.62 12.26
CA PHE A 14 10.89 -26.74 11.23
C PHE A 14 10.02 -26.55 9.99
N MET A 15 8.70 -26.43 10.20
CA MET A 15 7.78 -25.95 9.17
C MET A 15 7.24 -24.57 9.57
N VAL A 16 8.14 -23.62 9.81
CA VAL A 16 7.75 -22.20 9.81
C VAL A 16 7.58 -21.82 8.34
N ALA A 17 6.48 -22.26 7.75
CA ALA A 17 5.95 -21.63 6.57
C ALA A 17 5.71 -20.18 6.96
N ALA A 18 6.56 -19.27 6.49
CA ALA A 18 6.28 -17.86 6.47
C ALA A 18 5.09 -17.66 5.54
N THR A 19 3.89 -17.97 6.04
CA THR A 19 2.64 -17.48 5.48
C THR A 19 2.71 -15.98 5.65
N THR A 20 3.21 -15.30 4.62
CA THR A 20 3.02 -13.87 4.46
C THR A 20 1.52 -13.66 4.56
N MET A 21 1.06 -13.08 5.68
CA MET A 21 -0.31 -12.66 5.84
C MET A 21 -0.60 -11.65 4.73
N SER A 22 -1.12 -12.14 3.61
CA SER A 22 -1.73 -11.31 2.60
C SER A 22 -3.00 -10.79 3.24
N PHE A 23 -2.97 -9.53 3.70
CA PHE A 23 -4.17 -8.85 4.17
C PHE A 23 -5.19 -8.80 3.02
N ASN A 24 -6.07 -9.80 2.95
CA ASN A 24 -7.11 -9.90 1.93
C ASN A 24 -8.25 -8.94 2.26
N PHE A 25 -8.03 -7.65 1.99
CA PHE A 25 -9.10 -6.66 1.97
C PHE A 25 -9.92 -6.81 0.67
N ALA A 26 -10.83 -7.79 0.56
CA ALA A 26 -11.82 -7.84 -0.54
C ALA A 26 -11.25 -7.58 -1.98
N GLY A 27 -10.06 -8.13 -2.27
CA GLY A 27 -9.33 -7.95 -3.54
C GLY A 27 -8.38 -6.76 -3.62
N TRP A 28 -8.34 -5.88 -2.61
CA TRP A 28 -7.36 -4.81 -2.48
C TRP A 28 -6.04 -5.34 -1.92
N ARG A 29 -4.95 -5.07 -2.65
CA ARG A 29 -3.57 -5.40 -2.27
C ARG A 29 -2.81 -4.12 -1.94
N SER A 30 -1.94 -4.16 -0.94
CA SER A 30 -1.10 -3.00 -0.63
C SER A 30 0.00 -2.86 -1.68
N LEU A 31 0.10 -1.68 -2.29
CA LEU A 31 1.16 -1.33 -3.23
C LEU A 31 2.38 -0.72 -2.53
N GLY A 32 2.18 -0.25 -1.30
CA GLY A 32 3.23 0.32 -0.47
C GLY A 32 2.69 1.35 0.52
N THR A 33 3.58 1.82 1.39
CA THR A 33 3.29 2.86 2.38
C THR A 33 4.46 3.83 2.45
N LYS A 34 4.16 5.13 2.51
CA LYS A 34 5.12 6.21 2.74
C LYS A 34 4.75 6.96 4.01
N THR A 35 5.74 7.27 4.84
CA THR A 35 5.55 8.27 5.90
C THR A 35 5.83 9.62 5.28
N VAL A 36 4.84 10.51 5.29
CA VAL A 36 4.98 11.81 4.64
C VAL A 36 6.07 12.65 5.30
N ASN A 37 6.86 13.32 4.47
CA ASN A 37 7.90 14.24 4.93
C ASN A 37 7.44 15.67 4.71
N TYR A 38 6.94 16.30 5.77
CA TYR A 38 6.40 17.67 5.77
C TYR A 38 7.38 18.79 5.37
N LYS A 39 8.66 18.48 5.12
CA LYS A 39 9.61 19.44 4.55
C LYS A 39 9.48 19.59 3.03
N ILE A 40 8.86 18.61 2.37
CA ILE A 40 8.69 18.55 0.92
C ILE A 40 7.19 18.38 0.67
N ASP A 41 6.64 19.14 -0.26
CA ASP A 41 5.24 19.07 -0.70
C ASP A 41 4.98 17.89 -1.65
N HIS A 42 5.98 17.04 -1.85
CA HIS A 42 6.01 15.97 -2.83
C HIS A 42 6.69 14.71 -2.30
N ASP A 43 6.06 13.56 -2.51
CA ASP A 43 6.64 12.24 -2.25
C ASP A 43 6.46 11.29 -3.42
N VAL A 44 7.36 10.31 -3.46
CA VAL A 44 7.31 9.19 -4.40
C VAL A 44 7.21 7.88 -3.62
N LEU A 45 6.27 7.04 -4.04
CA LEU A 45 6.16 5.65 -3.66
C LEU A 45 6.49 4.74 -4.84
N ASP A 46 7.62 4.06 -4.78
CA ASP A 46 7.96 2.99 -5.71
C ASP A 46 7.16 1.73 -5.34
N VAL A 47 6.45 1.17 -6.32
CA VAL A 47 5.61 0.00 -6.12
C VAL A 47 6.47 -1.24 -6.27
N GLN A 48 6.67 -1.97 -5.17
CA GLN A 48 7.48 -3.20 -5.18
C GLN A 48 6.73 -4.40 -5.78
N LEU A 49 5.40 -4.29 -5.88
CA LEU A 49 4.52 -5.35 -6.30
C LEU A 49 4.44 -5.45 -7.83
N ARG A 50 5.44 -6.11 -8.43
CA ARG A 50 5.58 -6.25 -9.90
C ARG A 50 4.70 -7.32 -10.53
N ASP A 51 4.15 -8.24 -9.73
CA ASP A 51 3.29 -9.33 -10.20
C ASP A 51 1.81 -8.94 -10.38
N GLY A 52 1.46 -7.69 -10.07
CA GLY A 52 0.08 -7.22 -10.02
C GLY A 52 -0.29 -6.28 -11.16
N ARG A 53 -1.42 -6.57 -11.82
CA ARG A 53 -2.10 -5.59 -12.67
C ARG A 53 -3.33 -5.06 -11.96
N PHE A 54 -3.45 -3.75 -11.86
CA PHE A 54 -4.51 -3.07 -11.13
C PHE A 54 -5.40 -2.28 -12.07
N LYS A 55 -6.69 -2.24 -11.76
CA LYS A 55 -7.70 -1.41 -12.43
C LYS A 55 -8.09 -0.22 -11.56
N GLN A 56 -7.96 -0.34 -10.24
CA GLN A 56 -8.44 0.66 -9.30
C GLN A 56 -7.41 0.93 -8.21
N LEU A 57 -7.37 2.18 -7.74
CA LEU A 57 -6.56 2.62 -6.62
C LEU A 57 -7.41 3.22 -5.51
N ARG A 58 -6.91 3.09 -4.29
CA ARG A 58 -7.41 3.80 -3.11
C ARG A 58 -6.26 4.24 -2.24
N PHE A 59 -6.33 5.49 -1.79
CA PHE A 59 -5.36 6.09 -0.88
C PHE A 59 -5.92 6.04 0.54
N VAL A 60 -5.08 5.69 1.50
CA VAL A 60 -5.44 5.59 2.91
C VAL A 60 -4.41 6.34 3.73
N VAL A 61 -4.87 7.26 4.57
CA VAL A 61 -3.99 8.01 5.47
C VAL A 61 -4.26 7.61 6.91
N LYS A 62 -3.18 7.33 7.65
CA LYS A 62 -3.24 6.95 9.06
C LYS A 62 -2.31 7.80 9.92
N GLY A 63 -2.67 7.99 11.18
CA GLY A 63 -1.83 8.58 12.23
C GLY A 63 -1.82 10.11 12.25
N GLY A 64 -1.69 10.75 11.08
CA GLY A 64 -1.74 12.19 10.91
C GLY A 64 -2.72 12.63 9.82
N SER A 65 -2.72 13.92 9.51
CA SER A 65 -3.56 14.53 8.47
C SER A 65 -2.69 15.15 7.37
N LEU A 66 -3.27 15.28 6.17
CA LEU A 66 -2.69 15.98 5.03
C LEU A 66 -3.79 16.44 4.07
N ASN A 67 -3.53 17.51 3.33
CA ASN A 67 -4.38 17.91 2.22
C ASN A 67 -3.74 17.45 0.91
N MET A 68 -4.35 16.46 0.25
CA MET A 68 -3.83 15.91 -1.00
C MET A 68 -4.39 16.66 -2.19
N HIS A 69 -3.51 17.21 -3.03
CA HIS A 69 -3.90 17.94 -4.24
C HIS A 69 -4.13 16.98 -5.40
N ARG A 70 -3.05 16.27 -5.76
CA ARG A 70 -3.00 15.44 -6.96
C ARG A 70 -2.01 14.30 -6.78
N CYS A 71 -2.16 13.28 -7.62
CA CYS A 71 -1.14 12.26 -7.80
C CYS A 71 -0.95 11.92 -9.28
N VAL A 72 0.23 11.42 -9.60
CA VAL A 72 0.57 10.89 -10.93
C VAL A 72 0.95 9.43 -10.76
N VAL A 73 0.20 8.56 -11.42
CA VAL A 73 0.46 7.11 -11.49
C VAL A 73 1.32 6.87 -12.71
N HIS A 74 2.54 6.34 -12.51
CA HIS A 74 3.42 5.92 -13.60
C HIS A 74 3.29 4.41 -13.78
N PHE A 75 2.98 4.00 -15.00
CA PHE A 75 2.87 2.61 -15.38
C PHE A 75 4.20 2.10 -15.93
N GLU A 76 4.46 0.80 -15.78
CA GLU A 76 5.70 0.17 -16.26
C GLU A 76 5.92 0.31 -17.77
N ASN A 77 4.84 0.48 -18.55
CA ASN A 77 4.93 0.72 -19.99
C ASN A 77 5.26 2.18 -20.37
N GLY A 78 5.67 3.02 -19.42
CA GLY A 78 6.00 4.43 -19.62
C GLY A 78 4.78 5.36 -19.68
N GLY A 79 3.56 4.83 -19.69
CA GLY A 79 2.34 5.63 -19.63
C GLY A 79 2.15 6.27 -18.25
N GLN A 80 1.46 7.40 -18.20
CA GLN A 80 1.11 8.05 -16.93
C GLN A 80 -0.35 8.46 -16.88
N GLN A 81 -0.90 8.52 -15.68
CA GLN A 81 -2.22 9.06 -15.40
C GLN A 81 -2.16 10.03 -14.24
N GLU A 82 -2.51 11.27 -14.51
CA GLU A 82 -2.73 12.27 -13.48
C GLU A 82 -4.15 12.15 -12.90
N VAL A 83 -4.25 12.31 -11.59
CA VAL A 83 -5.49 12.20 -10.83
C VAL A 83 -5.56 13.36 -9.85
N GLU A 84 -6.53 14.24 -10.08
CA GLU A 84 -6.89 15.24 -9.08
C GLU A 84 -7.70 14.57 -7.97
N LEU A 85 -7.17 14.64 -6.75
CA LEU A 85 -7.82 14.12 -5.56
C LEU A 85 -8.54 15.23 -4.81
N ARG A 86 -7.88 16.38 -4.62
CA ARG A 86 -8.37 17.55 -3.85
C ARG A 86 -9.09 17.11 -2.58
N HIS A 87 -8.42 16.28 -1.79
CA HIS A 87 -9.02 15.58 -0.66
C HIS A 87 -8.26 15.86 0.63
N ASN A 88 -8.99 16.33 1.65
CA ASN A 88 -8.44 16.46 2.98
C ASN A 88 -8.52 15.11 3.71
N PHE A 89 -7.36 14.58 4.09
CA PHE A 89 -7.26 13.34 4.83
C PHE A 89 -7.07 13.60 6.32
N ASP A 90 -8.00 13.11 7.14
CA ASP A 90 -7.84 12.98 8.59
C ASP A 90 -7.13 11.67 8.98
N LYS A 91 -6.83 11.51 10.28
CA LYS A 91 -6.02 10.43 10.90
C LYS A 91 -6.45 8.99 10.58
N ARG A 92 -7.63 8.78 9.96
CA ARG A 92 -8.18 7.47 9.57
C ARG A 92 -9.05 7.54 8.31
N SER A 93 -8.74 8.46 7.40
CA SER A 93 -9.53 8.69 6.19
C SER A 93 -9.00 7.91 4.98
N PHE A 94 -9.88 7.76 3.98
CA PHE A 94 -9.57 7.11 2.71
C PHE A 94 -10.13 7.94 1.57
N SER A 95 -9.46 7.89 0.42
CA SER A 95 -9.95 8.57 -0.78
C SER A 95 -11.17 7.86 -1.37
N ARG A 96 -11.81 8.57 -2.31
CA ARG A 96 -12.59 7.93 -3.36
C ARG A 96 -11.78 6.86 -4.09
N ILE A 97 -12.48 5.92 -4.71
CA ILE A 97 -11.84 4.97 -5.62
C ILE A 97 -11.42 5.73 -6.88
N VAL A 98 -10.23 5.41 -7.38
CA VAL A 98 -9.65 5.99 -8.58
C VAL A 98 -9.52 4.89 -9.62
N ASP A 99 -10.27 4.98 -10.71
CA ASP A 99 -10.15 4.06 -11.84
C ASP A 99 -8.94 4.41 -12.71
N LEU A 100 -8.17 3.38 -13.05
CA LEU A 100 -7.02 3.47 -13.93
C LEU A 100 -7.47 3.34 -15.38
N LYS A 101 -6.91 4.18 -16.25
CA LYS A 101 -7.16 4.17 -17.69
C LYS A 101 -6.48 2.95 -18.32
N GLY A 102 -7.20 2.32 -19.24
CA GLY A 102 -6.66 1.28 -20.12
C GLY A 102 -6.58 -0.10 -19.48
N ASN A 103 -7.69 -0.58 -18.92
CA ASN A 103 -7.84 -1.89 -18.30
C ASN A 103 -6.85 -2.11 -17.14
N SER A 104 -6.45 -3.35 -16.88
CA SER A 104 -5.49 -3.67 -15.81
C SER A 104 -4.06 -3.24 -16.20
N ARG A 105 -3.39 -2.44 -15.37
CA ARG A 105 -2.04 -1.91 -15.61
C ARG A 105 -1.07 -2.30 -14.49
N ILE A 106 0.20 -2.51 -14.84
CA ILE A 106 1.29 -2.64 -13.87
C ILE A 106 1.75 -1.23 -13.50
N ILE A 107 1.86 -0.96 -12.20
CA ILE A 107 2.25 0.34 -11.67
C ILE A 107 3.70 0.26 -11.25
N GLU A 108 4.52 1.19 -11.74
CA GLU A 108 5.93 1.29 -11.38
C GLU A 108 6.08 2.14 -10.11
N ARG A 109 5.47 3.32 -10.10
CA ARG A 109 5.59 4.29 -9.02
C ARG A 109 4.42 5.26 -9.01
N ILE A 110 4.19 5.87 -7.86
CA ILE A 110 3.14 6.88 -7.70
C ILE A 110 3.74 8.11 -7.02
N SER A 111 3.54 9.24 -7.65
CA SER A 111 4.03 10.56 -7.25
C SER A 111 2.86 11.34 -6.64
N PHE A 112 3.02 11.92 -5.46
CA PHE A 112 1.96 12.62 -4.72
C PHE A 112 2.36 14.06 -4.42
N TRP A 113 1.39 14.97 -4.45
CA TRP A 113 1.56 16.36 -4.01
C TRP A 113 0.54 16.69 -2.94
N TYR A 114 1.02 17.16 -1.79
CA TYR A 114 0.19 17.45 -0.64
C TYR A 114 0.78 18.55 0.24
N ASP A 115 -0.09 19.20 0.99
CA ASP A 115 0.33 20.09 2.07
C ASP A 115 0.10 19.44 3.43
N THR A 116 0.97 19.81 4.37
CA THR A 116 0.80 19.44 5.76
C THR A 116 -0.41 20.16 6.33
N GLN A 117 -1.35 19.41 6.89
CA GLN A 117 -2.35 20.00 7.76
C GLN A 117 -1.79 20.03 9.18
N ASN A 118 -1.48 21.23 9.68
CA ASN A 118 -0.81 21.46 10.96
C ASN A 118 -1.65 21.07 12.20
N SER A 119 -2.72 20.30 12.02
CA SER A 119 -3.64 19.85 13.06
C SER A 119 -3.21 18.57 13.77
N SER A 120 -2.12 17.92 13.32
CA SER A 120 -1.66 16.64 13.86
C SER A 120 -0.22 16.70 14.37
N ASN A 121 -0.02 16.35 15.65
CA ASN A 121 1.32 16.14 16.24
C ASN A 121 2.06 14.92 15.68
N ASN A 122 1.37 14.04 14.96
CA ASN A 122 1.93 12.82 14.38
C ASN A 122 2.07 12.92 12.85
N ARG A 123 3.14 12.33 12.32
CA ARG A 123 3.32 12.19 10.87
C ARG A 123 2.28 11.26 10.26
N ALA A 124 1.68 11.70 9.15
CA ALA A 124 0.78 10.87 8.38
C ALA A 124 1.54 9.72 7.69
N LYS A 125 0.88 8.56 7.62
CA LYS A 125 1.32 7.42 6.83
C LYS A 125 0.34 7.24 5.68
N LEU A 126 0.80 7.51 4.47
CA LEU A 126 0.04 7.33 3.24
C LEU A 126 0.27 5.91 2.72
N SER A 127 -0.78 5.10 2.69
CA SER A 127 -0.79 3.77 2.09
C SER A 127 -1.57 3.80 0.78
N VAL A 128 -1.08 3.06 -0.22
CA VAL A 128 -1.80 2.88 -1.48
C VAL A 128 -2.26 1.43 -1.59
N LEU A 129 -3.53 1.26 -1.93
CA LEU A 129 -4.13 -0.03 -2.21
C LEU A 129 -4.52 -0.11 -3.69
N GLY A 130 -4.31 -1.26 -4.31
CA GLY A 130 -4.69 -1.55 -5.69
C GLY A 130 -5.60 -2.77 -5.78
N LYS A 131 -6.57 -2.74 -6.70
CA LYS A 131 -7.48 -3.84 -7.03
C LYS A 131 -7.53 -4.07 -8.53
#